data_AF-A0A9P3FZ23-F1
#
_entry.id   AF-A0A9P3FZ23-F1
#
_cell.length_a   1.000
_cell.length_b   1.000
_cell.length_c   1.000
_cell.angle_alpha   90.00
_cell.angle_beta   90.00
_cell.angle_gamma   90.00
#
_symmetry.space_group_name_H-M   'P 1'
#
loop_
_entity.id
_entity.type
_entity.pdbx_description
1 polymer ?
#
loop_
_entity_poly.entity_id
_entity_poly.type
_entity_poly.pdbx_seq_one_letter_code
_entity_poly.pdbx_strand_id
1 'polypeptide(L)'
;MSASKVASALKSLLPAELPPSLQSRSGSLYSVLSRYPKDGVGQRVHQTRWSMKNIADSYWLVTRTKLKSEGQHGKVWGKLVWKGKEVNAQETRIPGGLKYTWKQGASRGKPQAIEEAVVPPTPAQASS
;
A
#
# COMPACT_ATOMS: atom_id res chain seq x y z
N MET A 1 -21.55 16.41 -8.13
CA MET A 1 -22.32 15.16 -8.31
C MET A 1 -21.33 14.00 -8.25
N SER A 2 -21.19 13.37 -7.08
CA SER A 2 -21.80 12.09 -6.69
C SER A 2 -20.87 10.88 -6.91
N ALA A 3 -19.74 10.87 -6.18
CA ALA A 3 -18.99 9.63 -5.92
C ALA A 3 -19.89 8.54 -5.28
N SER A 4 -20.97 8.97 -4.60
CA SER A 4 -21.93 8.09 -3.92
C SER A 4 -22.85 7.31 -4.89
N LYS A 5 -23.30 7.91 -6.01
CA LYS A 5 -24.08 7.20 -7.03
C LYS A 5 -23.24 6.17 -7.79
N VAL A 6 -21.98 6.52 -8.10
CA VAL A 6 -21.01 5.59 -8.72
C VAL A 6 -20.69 4.43 -7.78
N ALA A 7 -20.48 4.69 -6.48
CA ALA A 7 -20.25 3.64 -5.49
C ALA A 7 -21.45 2.67 -5.36
N SER A 8 -22.68 3.19 -5.43
CA SER A 8 -23.90 2.35 -5.36
C SER A 8 -24.08 1.51 -6.62
N ALA A 9 -23.82 2.06 -7.81
CA ALA A 9 -23.88 1.34 -9.08
C ALA A 9 -22.78 0.25 -9.18
N LEU A 10 -21.58 0.54 -8.68
CA LEU A 10 -20.51 -0.47 -8.56
C LEU A 10 -20.92 -1.59 -7.60
N LYS A 11 -21.55 -1.26 -6.46
CA LYS A 11 -22.00 -2.26 -5.48
C LYS A 11 -23.08 -3.21 -6.04
N SER A 12 -23.95 -2.74 -6.94
CA SER A 12 -24.96 -3.58 -7.60
C SER A 12 -24.41 -4.46 -8.73
N LEU A 13 -23.23 -4.14 -9.26
CA LEU A 13 -22.58 -4.90 -10.34
C LEU A 13 -21.51 -5.87 -9.81
N LEU A 14 -21.16 -5.78 -8.54
CA LEU A 14 -20.19 -6.67 -7.90
C LEU A 14 -20.90 -7.97 -7.43
N PRO A 15 -20.34 -9.15 -7.69
CA PRO A 15 -20.85 -10.40 -7.12
C PRO A 15 -20.83 -10.36 -5.59
N ALA A 16 -21.73 -11.12 -4.94
CA ALA A 16 -21.85 -11.17 -3.47
C ALA A 16 -20.53 -11.55 -2.78
N GLU A 17 -19.69 -12.36 -3.45
CA GLU A 17 -18.29 -12.51 -3.12
C GLU A 17 -17.44 -11.67 -4.06
N LEU A 18 -16.73 -10.68 -3.51
CA LEU A 18 -15.76 -9.90 -4.28
C LEU A 18 -14.75 -10.87 -4.91
N PRO A 19 -14.47 -10.78 -6.22
CA PRO A 19 -13.49 -11.64 -6.85
C PRO A 19 -12.15 -11.50 -6.11
N PRO A 20 -11.32 -12.57 -6.03
CA PRO A 20 -10.05 -12.54 -5.30
C PRO A 20 -9.15 -11.35 -5.69
N SER A 21 -9.26 -10.89 -6.94
CA SER A 21 -8.59 -9.71 -7.49
C SER A 21 -8.94 -8.39 -6.78
N LEU A 22 -10.14 -8.28 -6.20
CA LEU A 22 -10.64 -7.11 -5.47
C LEU A 22 -10.59 -7.28 -3.95
N GLN A 23 -10.22 -8.46 -3.45
CA GLN A 23 -10.11 -8.71 -2.02
C GLN A 23 -8.76 -8.20 -1.50
N SER A 24 -8.79 -7.24 -0.56
CA SER A 24 -7.60 -6.71 0.13
C SER A 24 -7.01 -7.68 1.17
N ARG A 25 -7.12 -9.00 0.93
CA ARG A 25 -6.64 -10.05 1.83
C ARG A 25 -5.13 -10.07 1.83
N SER A 26 -4.54 -10.16 3.01
CA SER A 26 -3.11 -10.39 3.17
C SER A 26 -2.72 -11.82 2.77
N GLY A 27 -1.48 -12.03 2.34
CA GLY A 27 -1.00 -13.34 1.89
C GLY A 27 0.51 -13.38 1.70
N SER A 28 1.01 -14.33 0.91
CA SER A 28 2.39 -14.26 0.43
C SER A 28 2.53 -13.10 -0.55
N LEU A 29 3.75 -12.62 -0.77
CA LEU A 29 4.01 -11.54 -1.72
C LEU A 29 3.46 -11.89 -3.11
N TYR A 30 3.67 -13.13 -3.54
CA TYR A 30 3.28 -13.58 -4.88
C TYR A 30 1.76 -13.68 -5.03
N SER A 31 1.06 -14.24 -4.04
CA SER A 31 -0.40 -14.40 -4.10
C SER A 31 -1.15 -13.07 -3.96
N VAL A 32 -0.53 -12.08 -3.31
CA VAL A 32 -1.04 -10.71 -3.30
C VAL A 32 -0.85 -10.07 -4.67
N LEU A 33 0.30 -10.26 -5.32
CA LEU A 33 0.60 -9.62 -6.60
C LEU A 33 -0.09 -10.27 -7.80
N SER A 34 -0.30 -11.59 -7.79
CA SER A 34 -0.98 -12.32 -8.87
C SER A 34 -2.45 -11.92 -9.08
N ARG A 35 -3.02 -11.21 -8.11
CA ARG A 35 -4.37 -10.64 -8.15
C ARG A 35 -4.48 -9.40 -9.04
N TYR A 36 -3.36 -8.76 -9.34
CA TYR A 36 -3.31 -7.50 -10.08
C TYR A 36 -2.87 -7.74 -11.53
N PRO A 37 -3.32 -6.90 -12.47
CA PRO A 37 -2.81 -6.91 -13.84
C PRO A 37 -1.29 -6.75 -13.86
N LYS A 38 -0.65 -7.37 -14.86
CA LYS A 38 0.82 -7.37 -15.01
C LYS A 38 1.54 -7.85 -13.74
N ASP A 39 0.97 -8.84 -13.06
CA ASP A 39 1.53 -9.44 -11.83
C ASP A 39 1.88 -8.40 -10.75
N GLY A 40 1.09 -7.32 -10.65
CA GLY A 40 1.24 -6.30 -9.63
C GLY A 40 2.41 -5.34 -9.82
N VAL A 41 2.96 -5.19 -11.03
CA VAL A 41 3.90 -4.10 -11.35
C VAL A 41 3.24 -2.73 -11.12
N GLY A 42 3.95 -1.83 -10.45
CA GLY A 42 3.47 -0.52 -10.02
C GLY A 42 2.71 -0.52 -8.68
N GLN A 43 2.40 -1.70 -8.13
CA GLN A 43 1.73 -1.79 -6.83
C GLN A 43 2.69 -1.49 -5.69
N ARG A 44 2.12 -0.93 -4.62
CA ARG A 44 2.79 -0.77 -3.32
C ARG A 44 2.40 -1.92 -2.44
N VAL A 45 3.38 -2.53 -1.79
CA VAL A 45 3.15 -3.64 -0.86
C VAL A 45 4.00 -3.47 0.39
N HIS A 46 3.47 -3.83 1.55
CA HIS A 46 4.20 -3.81 2.80
C HIS A 46 4.04 -5.13 3.54
N GLN A 47 4.98 -5.39 4.44
CA GLN A 47 4.85 -6.51 5.38
C GLN A 47 3.91 -6.08 6.51
N THR A 48 2.89 -6.89 6.83
CA THR A 48 1.90 -6.56 7.87
C THR A 48 2.56 -6.30 9.23
N ARG A 49 3.67 -6.99 9.52
CA ARG A 49 4.47 -6.77 10.75
C ARG A 49 5.03 -5.36 10.90
N TRP A 50 5.21 -4.61 9.81
CA TRP A 50 5.66 -3.22 9.90
C TRP A 50 4.58 -2.35 10.54
N SER A 51 3.33 -2.55 10.14
CA SER A 51 2.17 -1.90 10.76
C SER A 51 2.04 -2.30 12.23
N MET A 52 2.23 -3.58 12.56
CA MET A 52 2.22 -4.05 13.96
C MET A 52 3.32 -3.41 14.82
N LYS A 53 4.45 -3.04 14.21
CA LYS A 53 5.57 -2.37 14.86
C LYS A 53 5.47 -0.84 14.83
N ASN A 54 4.31 -0.29 14.46
CA ASN A 54 4.10 1.16 14.29
C ASN A 54 5.10 1.82 13.34
N ILE A 55 5.59 1.09 12.34
CA ILE A 55 6.43 1.66 11.28
C ILE A 55 5.47 2.16 10.20
N ALA A 56 5.22 3.47 10.18
CA ALA A 56 4.39 4.12 9.16
C ALA A 56 5.18 4.37 7.86
N ASP A 57 4.45 4.54 6.75
CA ASP A 57 4.97 4.99 5.46
C ASP A 57 6.14 4.16 4.90
N SER A 58 6.14 2.87 5.22
CA SER A 58 7.10 1.92 4.67
C SER A 58 6.39 0.95 3.70
N TYR A 59 6.93 0.83 2.50
CA TYR A 59 6.46 -0.09 1.48
C TYR A 59 7.54 -0.38 0.44
N TRP A 60 7.36 -1.48 -0.26
CA TRP A 60 8.04 -1.74 -1.51
C TRP A 60 7.18 -1.26 -2.67
N LEU A 61 7.76 -0.48 -3.57
CA LEU A 61 7.19 -0.19 -4.88
C LEU A 61 7.66 -1.27 -5.85
N VAL A 62 6.73 -2.10 -6.33
CA VAL A 62 7.04 -3.20 -7.24
C VAL A 62 7.32 -2.65 -8.63
N THR A 63 8.51 -2.92 -9.16
CA THR A 63 8.94 -2.46 -10.50
C THR A 63 8.90 -3.58 -11.53
N ARG A 64 9.16 -4.82 -11.09
CA ARG A 64 9.24 -5.98 -11.98
C ARG A 64 8.88 -7.25 -11.22
N THR A 65 8.20 -8.15 -11.91
CA THR A 65 7.74 -9.43 -11.39
C THR A 65 8.06 -10.54 -12.38
N LYS A 66 8.35 -11.73 -11.86
CA LYS A 66 8.44 -12.98 -12.60
C LYS A 66 7.77 -14.04 -11.73
N LEU A 67 6.45 -14.11 -11.83
CA LEU A 67 5.65 -15.09 -11.12
C LEU A 67 5.69 -16.44 -11.85
N LYS A 68 5.53 -17.53 -11.10
CA LYS A 68 5.47 -18.91 -11.59
C LYS A 68 4.40 -19.66 -10.80
N SER A 69 3.97 -20.81 -11.32
CA SER A 69 2.99 -21.68 -10.64
C SER A 69 1.76 -20.89 -10.20
N GLU A 70 1.15 -20.17 -11.16
CA GLU A 70 -0.05 -19.34 -10.94
C GLU A 70 0.07 -18.31 -9.80
N GLY A 71 1.27 -17.77 -9.58
CA GLY A 71 1.49 -16.75 -8.54
C GLY A 71 1.68 -17.30 -7.14
N GLN A 72 1.93 -18.60 -6.99
CA GLN A 72 2.35 -19.18 -5.71
C GLN A 72 3.83 -18.92 -5.42
N HIS A 73 4.65 -18.81 -6.47
CA HIS A 73 6.09 -18.62 -6.37
C HIS A 73 6.56 -17.57 -7.37
N GLY A 74 7.77 -17.05 -7.19
CA GLY A 74 8.34 -16.13 -8.16
C GLY A 74 9.58 -15.39 -7.68
N LYS A 75 9.94 -14.41 -8.48
CA LYS A 75 10.91 -13.38 -8.13
C LYS A 75 10.26 -12.03 -8.36
N VAL A 76 10.40 -11.15 -7.39
CA VAL A 76 9.83 -9.80 -7.42
C VAL A 76 10.95 -8.82 -7.10
N TRP A 77 10.98 -7.73 -7.85
CA TRP A 77 11.90 -6.62 -7.70
C TRP A 77 11.12 -5.34 -7.44
N GLY A 78 11.76 -4.44 -6.71
CA GLY A 78 11.17 -3.17 -6.38
C GLY A 78 12.14 -2.23 -5.68
N LYS A 79 11.64 -1.04 -5.40
CA LYS A 79 12.33 -0.01 -4.61
C LYS A 79 11.74 0.04 -3.22
N LEU A 80 12.59 0.08 -2.20
CA LEU A 80 12.16 0.20 -0.82
C LEU A 80 11.95 1.67 -0.48
N VAL A 81 10.76 2.00 -0.03
CA VAL A 81 10.46 3.22 0.71
C VAL A 81 10.36 2.85 2.18
N TRP A 82 11.14 3.52 3.02
CA TRP A 82 11.17 3.29 4.45
C TRP A 82 10.88 4.59 5.19
N LYS A 83 9.79 4.63 5.96
CA LYS A 83 9.35 5.83 6.70
C LYS A 83 9.29 7.06 5.79
N GLY A 84 8.72 6.91 4.60
CA GLY A 84 8.59 7.98 3.60
C GLY A 84 9.85 8.29 2.80
N LYS A 85 11.01 7.66 3.08
CA LYS A 85 12.26 7.90 2.34
C LYS A 85 12.60 6.75 1.41
N GLU A 86 12.94 7.04 0.16
CA GLU A 86 13.48 6.05 -0.76
C GLU A 86 14.86 5.59 -0.29
N VAL A 87 15.00 4.29 0.01
CA VAL A 87 16.25 3.70 0.50
C VAL A 87 17.13 3.24 -0.66
N ASN A 88 16.51 2.68 -1.70
CA ASN A 88 17.23 2.11 -2.84
C ASN A 88 16.96 2.95 -4.09
N ALA A 89 18.01 3.52 -4.68
CA ALA A 89 17.93 4.22 -5.96
C ALA A 89 17.61 3.25 -7.11
N GLN A 90 18.22 2.05 -7.07
CA GLN A 90 18.05 0.99 -8.07
C GLN A 90 17.01 -0.04 -7.62
N GLU A 91 16.36 -0.69 -8.58
CA GLU A 91 15.48 -1.80 -8.25
C GLU A 91 16.27 -2.98 -7.66
N THR A 92 15.78 -3.51 -6.55
CA THR A 92 16.40 -4.65 -5.86
C THR A 92 15.39 -5.77 -5.67
N ARG A 93 15.89 -7.00 -5.54
CA ARG A 93 15.03 -8.16 -5.26
C ARG A 93 14.37 -8.01 -3.90
N ILE A 94 13.06 -8.16 -3.83
CA ILE A 94 12.31 -8.12 -2.56
C ILE A 94 12.53 -9.44 -1.81
N PRO A 95 13.12 -9.42 -0.61
CA PRO A 95 13.37 -10.64 0.17
C PRO A 95 12.12 -11.10 0.92
N GLY A 96 12.06 -12.39 1.27
CA GLY A 96 11.04 -12.92 2.18
C GLY A 96 9.63 -13.01 1.60
N GLY A 97 9.49 -13.16 0.28
CA GLY A 97 8.19 -13.21 -0.39
C GLY A 97 7.22 -14.29 0.14
N LEU A 98 7.74 -15.47 0.52
CA LEU A 98 6.94 -16.54 1.16
C LEU A 98 6.96 -16.49 2.69
N LYS A 99 7.97 -15.84 3.27
CA LYS A 99 8.22 -15.87 4.71
C LYS A 99 7.26 -14.97 5.49
N TYR A 100 6.90 -13.84 4.92
CA TYR A 100 6.11 -12.83 5.60
C TYR A 100 4.71 -12.75 5.02
N THR A 101 3.80 -12.24 5.85
CA THR A 101 2.48 -11.81 5.42
C THR A 101 2.59 -10.41 4.82
N TRP A 102 2.15 -10.29 3.58
CA TRP A 102 2.16 -9.07 2.78
C TRP A 102 0.75 -8.54 2.59
N LYS A 103 0.64 -7.22 2.45
CA LYS A 103 -0.61 -6.53 2.13
C LYS A 103 -0.33 -5.38 1.15
N GLN A 104 -1.31 -5.07 0.31
CA GLN A 104 -1.26 -3.91 -0.58
C GLN A 104 -1.26 -2.60 0.23
N GLY A 105 -0.57 -1.59 -0.28
CA GLY A 105 -0.47 -0.24 0.26
C GLY A 105 0.78 0.00 1.10
N ALA A 106 0.82 1.18 1.74
CA ALA A 106 1.83 1.54 2.73
C ALA A 106 1.51 0.95 4.11
N SER A 107 2.55 0.67 4.89
CA SER A 107 2.37 0.30 6.29
C SER A 107 1.74 1.47 7.06
N ARG A 108 0.80 1.15 7.94
CA ARG A 108 0.12 2.13 8.78
C ARG A 108 0.72 2.03 10.18
N GLY A 109 1.32 3.11 10.67
CA GLY A 109 1.54 3.27 12.10
C GLY A 109 0.25 3.67 12.80
N LYS A 110 0.25 3.71 14.14
CA LYS A 110 -0.72 4.53 14.87
C LYS A 110 -0.76 5.91 14.20
N PRO A 111 -1.95 6.48 13.95
CA PRO A 111 -2.03 7.89 13.57
C PRO A 111 -1.39 8.67 14.72
N GLN A 112 -0.16 9.16 14.52
CA GLN A 112 0.31 10.27 15.32
C GLN A 112 -0.63 11.41 14.94
N ALA A 113 -1.37 11.90 15.94
CA ALA A 113 -2.21 13.05 15.78
C ALA A 113 -1.39 14.13 15.06
N ILE A 114 -1.98 14.66 13.99
CA ILE A 114 -1.52 15.82 13.25
C ILE A 114 -1.52 16.99 14.24
N GLU A 115 -0.46 17.14 15.00
CA GLU A 115 -0.20 18.25 15.91
C GLU A 115 0.86 19.16 15.27
N GLU A 116 0.61 19.62 14.04
CA GLU A 116 1.44 20.64 13.40
C GLU A 116 0.72 21.23 12.16
N ALA A 117 -0.41 21.91 12.38
CA ALA A 117 -0.92 22.97 11.48
C ALA A 117 -2.19 23.65 12.06
N VAL A 118 -2.11 24.19 13.27
CA VAL A 118 -2.95 25.34 13.67
C VAL A 118 -1.97 26.38 14.23
N VAL A 119 -1.32 27.10 13.33
CA VAL A 119 -0.74 28.39 13.67
C VAL A 119 -1.94 29.33 13.85
N PRO A 120 -2.21 29.87 15.04
CA PRO A 120 -3.26 30.88 15.17
C PRO A 120 -2.83 32.10 14.36
N PRO A 121 -3.71 32.71 13.53
CA PRO A 121 -3.41 34.02 12.97
C PRO A 121 -3.25 35.01 14.12
N THR A 122 -2.04 35.57 14.24
CA THR A 122 -1.77 36.72 15.09
C THR A 122 -2.78 37.83 14.78
N PRO A 123 -3.55 38.35 15.76
CA PRO A 123 -4.32 39.55 15.52
C PRO A 123 -3.35 40.72 15.39
N ALA A 124 -3.24 41.24 14.17
CA ALA A 124 -2.71 42.56 13.92
C ALA A 124 -3.77 43.62 14.29
N GLN A 125 -3.29 44.77 14.77
CA GLN A 125 -3.97 46.06 15.05
C GLN A 125 -4.43 46.26 16.51
N ALA A 126 -4.19 47.40 17.17
CA ALA A 126 -4.05 48.77 16.68
C ALA A 126 -3.03 49.62 17.49
N SER A 127 -2.34 50.52 16.80
CA SER A 127 -1.56 51.62 17.40
C SER A 127 -2.47 52.81 17.69
N SER A 128 -2.27 53.42 18.87
CA SER A 128 -2.80 54.71 19.29
C SER A 128 -2.13 55.90 18.58
#